data_AF-A0A317CHA9-F1
#
_entry.id   AF-A0A317CHA9-F1
#
_cell.length_a   1.000
_cell.length_b   1.000
_cell.length_c   1.000
_cell.angle_alpha   90.00
_cell.angle_beta   90.00
_cell.angle_gamma   90.00
#
_symmetry.space_group_name_H-M   'P 1'
#
loop_
_entity.id
_entity.type
_entity.pdbx_description
1 polymer ?
#
loop_
_entity_poly.entity_id
_entity_poly.type
_entity_poly.pdbx_seq_one_letter_code
_entity_poly.pdbx_strand_id
1 'polypeptide(L)'
;MKAYHLYIDNNPQSETVGVTLYGAVANKPLGSTDCQRSNDPVARFSPDLVIDLQPLLEDIEANKISSAEELAASDDLLQLRDLLLEEDYVEFCKMLFAVLTHAIQQGTVSKGISRSGPAQHPSRWSDPDKRLVRVWFATNRLPTNIESIDQDFSSDLSAEALTYGVCNVFIPKSHKPGSTGTAWWRRWIRLEEDDTLKVHNAHAIPKDDFWAGFQHKLTHWWKPGERNAFALIHGFNVSFEEAAVRAAQIGYDLKLPGEIAFYSWPSRGNVSDYPADEATISASVKYIAQFLQELCENSGAERVHVFVHSMGNRGFIAALERLMAKGYPELKLGQVFFCAPDEDVRTFRDKTAEFPHQYENRTLYVSGNDRAVAASRWLHKADRVGVVPPVYQYSDIETIEVDGFGILELGHGYFASAEPLIEDMREAIESSKTASQRSTPVATGNHYLIDVANP
;
A
#
# COMPACT_ATOMS: atom_id res chain seq x y z
N MET A 1 0.56 -22.48 -15.92
CA MET A 1 0.50 -22.52 -14.45
C MET A 1 1.78 -23.18 -13.97
N LYS A 2 2.57 -22.51 -13.13
CA LYS A 2 3.85 -23.03 -12.64
C LYS A 2 3.60 -23.57 -11.23
N ALA A 3 3.86 -24.86 -11.01
CA ALA A 3 3.80 -25.47 -9.69
C ALA A 3 4.97 -24.94 -8.85
N TYR A 4 4.68 -24.36 -7.69
CA TYR A 4 5.70 -24.09 -6.69
C TYR A 4 6.07 -25.41 -6.01
N HIS A 5 7.37 -25.65 -5.81
CA HIS A 5 7.82 -26.79 -5.03
C HIS A 5 8.09 -26.32 -3.60
N LEU A 6 7.24 -26.73 -2.68
CA LEU A 6 7.41 -26.47 -1.26
C LEU A 6 8.33 -27.55 -0.69
N TYR A 7 9.51 -27.18 -0.20
CA TYR A 7 10.35 -28.07 0.57
C TYR A 7 10.19 -27.77 2.04
N ILE A 8 9.67 -28.76 2.75
CA ILE A 8 9.49 -28.73 4.19
C ILE A 8 10.65 -29.50 4.79
N ASP A 9 11.62 -28.79 5.36
CA ASP A 9 12.58 -29.40 6.27
C ASP A 9 11.89 -29.55 7.63
N ASN A 10 11.27 -30.70 7.83
CA ASN A 10 10.75 -31.10 9.12
C ASN A 10 11.88 -31.79 9.89
N ASN A 11 12.58 -31.03 10.71
CA ASN A 11 13.47 -31.61 11.70
C ASN A 11 12.63 -31.91 12.96
N PRO A 12 12.32 -33.19 13.27
CA PRO A 12 11.51 -33.55 14.44
C PRO A 12 12.16 -33.19 15.79
N GLN A 13 13.37 -32.64 15.80
CA GLN A 13 14.03 -32.08 16.98
C GLN A 13 13.96 -30.54 17.06
N SER A 14 13.41 -29.84 16.07
CA SER A 14 13.18 -28.39 16.11
C SER A 14 11.69 -28.05 16.14
N GLU A 15 11.31 -27.04 16.93
CA GLU A 15 9.94 -26.50 17.01
C GLU A 15 9.56 -25.63 15.78
N THR A 16 10.45 -25.55 14.79
CA THR A 16 10.30 -24.79 13.55
C THR A 16 10.27 -25.70 12.35
N VAL A 17 9.49 -25.34 11.32
CA VAL A 17 9.60 -25.92 9.99
C VAL A 17 10.28 -24.91 9.06
N GLY A 18 11.37 -25.35 8.44
CA GLY A 18 11.96 -24.64 7.31
C GLY A 18 11.13 -24.90 6.07
N VAL A 19 10.51 -23.86 5.53
CA VAL A 19 9.79 -23.87 4.27
C VAL A 19 10.66 -23.17 3.23
N THR A 20 11.37 -23.95 2.41
CA THR A 20 12.05 -23.38 1.24
C THR A 20 11.08 -23.42 0.07
N LEU A 21 10.70 -22.24 -0.43
CA LEU A 21 9.93 -22.16 -1.67
C LEU A 21 10.89 -22.23 -2.87
N TYR A 22 10.67 -23.23 -3.72
CA TYR A 22 11.36 -23.35 -5.00
C TYR A 22 10.42 -22.91 -6.13
N GLY A 23 10.96 -22.14 -7.07
CA GLY A 23 10.27 -21.87 -8.34
C GLY A 23 10.13 -23.15 -9.18
N ALA A 24 9.47 -23.04 -10.34
CA ALA A 24 9.10 -24.13 -11.25
C ALA A 24 10.23 -25.07 -11.74
N VAL A 25 11.49 -24.80 -11.40
CA VAL A 25 12.63 -25.67 -11.67
C VAL A 25 13.23 -26.05 -10.32
N ALA A 26 13.07 -27.32 -9.94
CA ALA A 26 13.47 -27.92 -8.65
C ALA A 26 14.96 -27.82 -8.27
N ASN A 27 15.76 -26.99 -8.95
CA ASN A 27 17.19 -26.79 -8.76
C ASN A 27 17.60 -25.31 -8.54
N LYS A 28 16.66 -24.37 -8.35
CA LYS A 28 16.98 -22.98 -7.99
C LYS A 28 15.98 -22.41 -6.96
N PRO A 29 16.46 -21.82 -5.84
CA PRO A 29 15.58 -21.11 -4.91
C PRO A 29 14.85 -19.96 -5.62
N LEU A 30 13.66 -19.60 -5.13
CA LEU A 30 12.94 -18.39 -5.56
C LEU A 30 13.91 -17.20 -5.52
N GLY A 31 14.03 -16.44 -6.62
CA GLY A 31 15.00 -15.35 -6.73
C GLY A 31 15.70 -15.14 -8.06
N SER A 32 15.52 -16.01 -9.05
CA SER A 32 15.93 -15.68 -10.42
C SER A 32 14.89 -14.76 -11.05
N THR A 33 14.91 -13.49 -10.65
CA THR A 33 14.42 -12.41 -11.51
C THR A 33 15.21 -12.44 -12.83
N ASP A 34 14.65 -11.89 -13.92
CA ASP A 34 15.40 -11.57 -15.15
C ASP A 34 16.56 -10.56 -14.91
N CYS A 35 16.87 -10.27 -13.65
CA CYS A 35 17.85 -9.30 -13.20
C CYS A 35 19.18 -9.93 -12.75
N GLN A 36 19.45 -11.22 -12.96
CA GLN A 36 20.77 -11.84 -12.70
C GLN A 36 21.91 -11.33 -13.63
N ARG A 37 21.81 -10.13 -14.21
CA ARG A 37 22.86 -9.48 -15.01
C ARG A 37 23.36 -8.16 -14.45
N SER A 38 22.80 -7.61 -13.37
CA SER A 38 23.32 -6.38 -12.76
C SER A 38 23.76 -6.60 -11.31
N ASN A 39 24.71 -5.79 -10.85
CA ASN A 39 25.14 -5.71 -9.44
C ASN A 39 24.05 -5.09 -8.54
N ASP A 40 22.77 -5.21 -8.89
CA ASP A 40 21.65 -4.57 -8.20
C ASP A 40 21.17 -5.43 -7.01
N PRO A 41 21.14 -4.91 -5.78
CA PRO A 41 20.66 -5.62 -4.58
C PRO A 41 19.22 -6.15 -4.71
N VAL A 42 18.37 -5.54 -5.53
CA VAL A 42 16.98 -5.99 -5.78
C VAL A 42 16.94 -7.37 -6.50
N ALA A 43 18.04 -7.79 -7.14
CA ALA A 43 18.11 -9.05 -7.87
C ALA A 43 18.41 -10.29 -7.00
N ARG A 44 18.50 -10.15 -5.66
CA ARG A 44 19.00 -11.19 -4.74
C ARG A 44 17.98 -11.83 -3.80
N PHE A 45 16.68 -11.57 -3.97
CA PHE A 45 15.66 -12.14 -3.08
C PHE A 45 15.65 -13.67 -3.15
N SER A 46 16.07 -14.35 -2.08
CA SER A 46 15.80 -15.78 -1.85
C SER A 46 15.33 -15.97 -0.42
N PRO A 47 14.02 -16.09 -0.16
CA PRO A 47 13.56 -16.39 1.18
C PRO A 47 13.52 -17.91 1.40
N ASP A 48 14.33 -18.40 2.33
CA ASP A 48 13.95 -19.56 3.14
C ASP A 48 12.95 -19.07 4.17
N LEU A 49 11.70 -19.52 4.08
CA LEU A 49 10.64 -19.15 5.03
C LEU A 49 10.70 -20.06 6.25
N VAL A 50 11.08 -19.55 7.40
CA VAL A 50 11.03 -20.34 8.64
C VAL A 50 9.71 -20.03 9.36
N ILE A 51 8.85 -21.04 9.50
CA ILE A 51 7.59 -20.93 10.24
C ILE A 51 7.77 -21.57 11.61
N ASP A 52 7.59 -20.77 12.65
CA ASP A 52 7.48 -21.26 14.02
C ASP A 52 6.12 -21.94 14.21
N LEU A 53 6.14 -23.25 14.45
CA LEU A 53 4.93 -24.06 14.55
C LEU A 53 4.41 -24.17 15.98
N GLN A 54 5.17 -23.71 16.98
CA GLN A 54 4.82 -23.86 18.39
C GLN A 54 3.43 -23.29 18.74
N PRO A 55 3.03 -22.10 18.29
CA PRO A 55 1.69 -21.58 18.59
C PRO A 55 0.58 -22.26 17.79
N LEU A 56 0.86 -22.69 16.55
CA LEU A 56 -0.10 -23.49 15.79
C LEU A 56 -0.36 -24.83 16.52
N LEU A 57 0.68 -25.43 17.08
CA LEU A 57 0.57 -26.61 17.94
C LEU A 57 -0.26 -26.30 19.19
N GLU A 58 0.04 -25.23 19.92
CA GLU A 58 -0.70 -24.82 21.13
C GLU A 58 -2.19 -24.54 20.84
N ASP A 59 -2.50 -23.91 19.71
CA ASP A 59 -3.87 -23.59 19.32
C ASP A 59 -4.64 -24.84 18.84
N ILE A 60 -3.97 -25.80 18.19
CA ILE A 60 -4.57 -27.11 17.84
C ILE A 60 -4.78 -27.96 19.11
N GLU A 61 -3.82 -28.01 20.02
CA GLU A 61 -3.95 -28.71 21.31
C GLU A 61 -5.06 -28.12 22.18
N ALA A 62 -5.21 -26.80 22.18
CA ALA A 62 -6.28 -26.09 22.86
C ALA A 62 -7.64 -26.17 22.11
N ASN A 63 -7.69 -26.85 20.95
CA ASN A 63 -8.86 -26.98 20.09
C ASN A 63 -9.45 -25.62 19.65
N LYS A 64 -8.58 -24.60 19.50
CA LYS A 64 -8.92 -23.31 18.88
C LYS A 64 -8.79 -23.36 17.35
N ILE A 65 -7.94 -24.26 16.84
CA ILE A 65 -7.85 -24.63 15.42
C ILE A 65 -8.15 -26.12 15.32
N SER A 66 -9.26 -26.47 14.70
CA SER A 66 -9.82 -27.82 14.66
C SER A 66 -9.95 -28.39 13.25
N SER A 67 -9.65 -27.59 12.22
CA SER A 67 -9.63 -28.02 10.82
C SER A 67 -8.54 -27.34 10.00
N ALA A 68 -8.27 -27.88 8.81
CA ALA A 68 -7.35 -27.27 7.85
C ALA A 68 -7.85 -25.91 7.34
N GLU A 69 -9.16 -25.72 7.25
CA GLU A 69 -9.78 -24.44 6.90
C GLU A 69 -9.54 -23.38 8.00
N GLU A 70 -9.68 -23.77 9.28
CA GLU A 70 -9.36 -22.87 10.41
C GLU A 70 -7.85 -22.55 10.47
N LEU A 71 -6.99 -23.52 10.11
CA LEU A 71 -5.55 -23.31 10.00
C LEU A 71 -5.21 -22.35 8.85
N ALA A 72 -5.86 -22.50 7.69
CA ALA A 72 -5.72 -21.60 6.54
C ALA A 72 -6.21 -20.17 6.82
N ALA A 73 -7.04 -19.99 7.85
CA ALA A 73 -7.47 -18.69 8.33
C ALA A 73 -6.58 -18.14 9.46
N SER A 74 -5.54 -18.87 9.89
CA SER A 74 -4.63 -18.45 10.94
C SER A 74 -3.70 -17.33 10.48
N ASP A 75 -3.47 -16.36 11.38
CA ASP A 75 -2.56 -15.25 11.13
C ASP A 75 -1.10 -15.74 10.94
N ASP A 76 -0.75 -16.87 11.56
CA ASP A 76 0.58 -17.47 11.50
C ASP A 76 0.96 -17.95 10.08
N LEU A 77 -0.04 -18.17 9.20
CA LEU A 77 0.17 -18.62 7.83
C LEU A 77 -0.15 -17.55 6.79
N LEU A 78 -0.40 -16.30 7.20
CA LEU A 78 -0.69 -15.20 6.28
C LEU A 78 0.42 -15.04 5.25
N GLN A 79 1.68 -15.12 5.68
CA GLN A 79 2.81 -14.99 4.78
C GLN A 79 2.83 -16.08 3.69
N LEU A 80 2.46 -17.33 4.03
CA LEU A 80 2.33 -18.40 3.03
C LEU A 80 1.12 -18.24 2.13
N ARG A 81 0.00 -17.77 2.69
CA ARG A 81 -1.20 -17.44 1.91
C ARG A 81 -0.89 -16.44 0.80
N ASP A 82 0.09 -15.58 1.03
CA ASP A 82 0.43 -14.47 0.16
C ASP A 82 1.41 -14.86 -0.93
N LEU A 83 2.21 -15.90 -0.66
CA LEU A 83 3.25 -16.42 -1.55
C LEU A 83 2.75 -17.59 -2.42
N LEU A 84 1.69 -18.28 -1.99
CA LEU A 84 1.14 -19.44 -2.69
C LEU A 84 -0.14 -19.08 -3.45
N LEU A 85 -0.37 -19.77 -4.57
CA LEU A 85 -1.69 -19.76 -5.21
C LEU A 85 -2.73 -20.35 -4.26
N GLU A 86 -3.99 -19.91 -4.37
CA GLU A 86 -5.06 -20.32 -3.45
C GLU A 86 -5.19 -21.85 -3.34
N GLU A 87 -5.15 -22.57 -4.46
CA GLU A 87 -5.21 -24.04 -4.46
C GLU A 87 -4.00 -24.69 -3.76
N ASP A 88 -2.79 -24.17 -4.01
CA ASP A 88 -1.55 -24.65 -3.39
C ASP A 88 -1.51 -24.33 -1.89
N TYR A 89 -2.02 -23.16 -1.49
CA TYR A 89 -2.14 -22.76 -0.10
C TYR A 89 -3.13 -23.63 0.67
N VAL A 90 -4.28 -23.92 0.06
CA VAL A 90 -5.29 -24.80 0.65
C VAL A 90 -4.74 -26.22 0.83
N GLU A 91 -4.09 -26.78 -0.19
CA GLU A 91 -3.45 -28.10 -0.08
C GLU A 91 -2.31 -28.11 0.94
N PHE A 92 -1.50 -27.03 0.99
CA PHE A 92 -0.49 -26.86 2.03
C PHE A 92 -1.10 -26.89 3.43
N CYS A 93 -2.17 -26.13 3.68
CA CYS A 93 -2.81 -26.08 4.98
C CYS A 93 -3.43 -27.42 5.37
N LYS A 94 -4.03 -28.16 4.43
CA LYS A 94 -4.51 -29.54 4.66
C LYS A 94 -3.38 -30.47 5.08
N MET A 95 -2.27 -30.45 4.36
CA MET A 95 -1.09 -31.25 4.67
C MET A 95 -0.51 -30.87 6.04
N LEU A 96 -0.27 -29.58 6.28
CA LEU A 96 0.29 -29.07 7.53
C LEU A 96 -0.59 -29.43 8.73
N PHE A 97 -1.91 -29.22 8.63
CA PHE A 97 -2.86 -29.57 9.69
C PHE A 97 -2.81 -31.07 10.03
N ALA A 98 -2.77 -31.94 9.00
CA ALA A 98 -2.65 -33.37 9.19
C ALA A 98 -1.34 -33.76 9.89
N VAL A 99 -0.21 -33.14 9.51
CA VAL A 99 1.10 -33.36 10.12
C VAL A 99 1.12 -32.92 11.60
N LEU A 100 0.63 -31.71 11.90
CA LEU A 100 0.59 -31.16 13.26
C LEU A 100 -0.31 -32.02 14.17
N THR A 101 -1.49 -32.39 13.69
CA THR A 101 -2.43 -33.24 14.44
C THR A 101 -1.82 -34.62 14.73
N HIS A 102 -1.12 -35.20 13.75
CA HIS A 102 -0.42 -36.46 13.93
C HIS A 102 0.72 -36.35 14.97
N ALA A 103 1.50 -35.26 14.95
CA ALA A 103 2.57 -35.02 15.92
C ALA A 103 2.04 -34.93 17.36
N ILE A 104 0.91 -34.23 17.57
CA ILE A 104 0.22 -34.13 18.87
C ILE A 104 -0.25 -35.51 19.34
N GLN A 105 -0.89 -36.30 18.46
CA GLN A 105 -1.41 -37.63 18.79
C GLN A 105 -0.32 -38.63 19.17
N GLN A 106 0.88 -38.51 18.61
CA GLN A 106 2.03 -39.37 18.92
C GLN A 106 2.76 -38.99 20.21
N GLY A 107 2.36 -37.89 20.87
CA GLY A 107 3.02 -37.41 22.09
C GLY A 107 4.47 -36.95 21.88
N THR A 108 4.85 -36.65 20.63
CA THR A 108 6.21 -36.25 20.23
C THR A 108 6.55 -34.81 20.64
N VAL A 109 5.67 -34.11 21.36
CA VAL A 109 6.01 -32.89 22.11
C VAL A 109 6.76 -33.31 23.38
N SER A 110 7.88 -34.01 23.20
CA SER A 110 8.78 -34.29 24.31
C SER A 110 9.40 -32.96 24.72
N LYS A 111 9.08 -32.49 25.93
CA LYS A 111 9.76 -31.37 26.65
C LYS A 111 11.16 -31.11 26.10
N GLY A 112 11.26 -30.18 25.15
CA GLY A 112 12.51 -29.82 24.52
C GLY A 112 13.38 -29.10 25.54
N ILE A 113 14.59 -29.62 25.75
CA ILE A 113 15.62 -28.92 26.51
C ILE A 113 15.87 -27.58 25.81
N SER A 114 15.43 -26.49 26.43
CA SER A 114 15.76 -25.13 26.03
C SER A 114 17.28 -25.01 25.91
N ARG A 115 17.78 -24.99 24.67
CA ARG A 115 19.15 -24.56 24.41
C ARG A 115 19.14 -23.04 24.50
N SER A 116 19.57 -22.58 25.67
CA SER A 116 19.88 -21.21 26.00
C SER A 116 20.75 -20.54 24.94
N GLY A 117 20.16 -19.60 24.22
CA GLY A 117 20.81 -18.52 23.48
C GLY A 117 19.71 -17.52 23.13
N PRO A 118 19.88 -16.21 23.37
CA PRO A 118 18.84 -15.24 23.06
C PRO A 118 18.82 -15.04 21.54
N ALA A 119 18.15 -15.94 20.82
CA ALA A 119 17.45 -15.49 19.62
C ALA A 119 16.41 -14.51 20.15
N GLN A 120 16.66 -13.21 19.97
CA GLN A 120 15.63 -12.20 20.09
C GLN A 120 14.64 -12.47 18.97
N HIS A 121 13.75 -13.45 19.17
CA HIS A 121 12.57 -13.58 18.34
C HIS A 121 11.83 -12.24 18.51
N PRO A 122 11.57 -11.49 17.42
CA PRO A 122 10.83 -10.25 17.52
C PRO A 122 9.55 -10.56 18.29
N SER A 123 9.29 -9.76 19.33
CA SER A 123 8.18 -9.95 20.26
C SER A 123 6.89 -10.19 19.45
N ARG A 124 6.37 -11.41 19.53
CA ARG A 124 5.18 -11.84 18.81
C ARG A 124 4.01 -10.95 19.23
N TRP A 125 3.58 -10.08 18.33
CA TRP A 125 2.35 -9.33 18.52
C TRP A 125 1.19 -10.26 18.16
N SER A 126 0.33 -10.59 19.12
CA SER A 126 -0.92 -11.31 18.89
C SER A 126 -2.02 -10.32 18.54
N ASP A 127 -2.59 -10.40 17.33
CA ASP A 127 -3.70 -9.53 16.91
C ASP A 127 -4.96 -9.82 17.76
N PRO A 128 -5.44 -8.86 18.57
CA PRO A 128 -6.65 -9.06 19.35
C PRO A 128 -7.94 -9.00 18.49
N ASP A 129 -7.88 -8.41 17.30
CA ASP A 129 -9.03 -8.07 16.46
C ASP A 129 -9.07 -8.79 15.11
N LYS A 130 -7.96 -9.41 14.67
CA LYS A 130 -7.78 -10.10 13.38
C LYS A 130 -8.14 -9.23 12.16
N ARG A 131 -7.77 -7.94 12.21
CA ARG A 131 -8.16 -6.93 11.21
C ARG A 131 -6.96 -6.45 10.40
N LEU A 132 -6.52 -7.28 9.47
CA LEU A 132 -5.42 -6.98 8.56
C LEU A 132 -5.93 -6.61 7.17
N VAL A 133 -5.48 -5.45 6.69
CA VAL A 133 -5.70 -5.00 5.32
C VAL A 133 -4.42 -5.20 4.53
N ARG A 134 -4.53 -5.96 3.43
CA ARG A 134 -3.47 -6.09 2.46
C ARG A 134 -3.43 -4.88 1.55
N VAL A 135 -2.24 -4.34 1.37
CA VAL A 135 -1.93 -3.37 0.33
C VAL A 135 -0.78 -3.87 -0.53
N TRP A 136 -0.92 -3.70 -1.84
CA TRP A 136 0.12 -4.04 -2.81
C TRP A 136 1.10 -2.87 -2.94
N PHE A 137 2.38 -3.13 -3.15
CA PHE A 137 3.35 -2.04 -3.31
C PHE A 137 4.28 -2.22 -4.50
N ALA A 138 4.66 -1.07 -5.06
CA ALA A 138 5.83 -0.94 -5.92
C ALA A 138 6.71 0.18 -5.36
N THR A 139 8.03 -0.01 -5.34
CA THR A 139 8.95 1.00 -4.82
C THR A 139 10.29 0.97 -5.54
N ASN A 140 10.91 2.15 -5.68
CA ASN A 140 12.32 2.28 -6.08
C ASN A 140 13.20 2.71 -4.90
N ARG A 141 12.75 2.51 -3.66
CA ARG A 141 13.59 2.61 -2.47
C ARG A 141 14.55 1.43 -2.42
N LEU A 142 15.74 1.64 -1.88
CA LEU A 142 16.69 0.55 -1.64
C LEU A 142 16.20 -0.28 -0.44
N PRO A 143 16.02 -1.61 -0.58
CA PRO A 143 15.75 -2.47 0.57
C PRO A 143 16.93 -2.44 1.55
N THR A 144 16.66 -2.35 2.85
CA THR A 144 17.70 -2.34 3.89
C THR A 144 17.98 -3.75 4.43
N ASN A 145 16.99 -4.65 4.39
CA ASN A 145 17.07 -6.01 4.95
C ASN A 145 16.86 -7.08 3.86
N ILE A 146 17.70 -7.09 2.82
CA ILE A 146 17.52 -7.95 1.62
C ILE A 146 17.43 -9.45 1.94
N GLU A 147 18.09 -9.90 3.00
CA GLU A 147 18.11 -11.31 3.42
C GLU A 147 16.95 -11.69 4.37
N SER A 148 16.19 -10.71 4.85
CA SER A 148 15.02 -10.92 5.70
C SER A 148 13.78 -11.20 4.86
N ILE A 149 12.77 -11.83 5.45
CA ILE A 149 11.47 -11.97 4.78
C ILE A 149 10.64 -10.70 5.01
N ASP A 150 10.73 -10.15 6.21
CA ASP A 150 10.22 -8.82 6.53
C ASP A 150 11.21 -7.78 6.03
N GLN A 151 10.79 -7.07 4.99
CA GLN A 151 11.57 -6.08 4.25
C GLN A 151 11.26 -4.68 4.77
N ASP A 152 12.35 -3.96 5.03
CA ASP A 152 12.32 -2.51 5.27
C ASP A 152 12.93 -1.80 4.06
N PHE A 153 12.53 -0.54 3.85
CA PHE A 153 12.95 0.24 2.69
C PHE A 153 13.54 1.59 3.11
N SER A 154 14.69 1.94 2.53
CA SER A 154 15.40 3.17 2.84
C SER A 154 14.62 4.42 2.43
N SER A 155 14.73 5.47 3.24
CA SER A 155 14.28 6.82 2.87
C SER A 155 15.35 7.66 2.16
N ASP A 156 16.60 7.22 2.19
CA ASP A 156 17.74 7.97 1.65
C ASP A 156 18.30 7.43 0.35
N LEU A 157 18.09 6.13 0.09
CA LEU A 157 18.73 5.40 -0.98
C LEU A 157 17.68 4.89 -1.97
N SER A 158 18.03 5.02 -3.25
CA SER A 158 17.19 4.59 -4.38
C SER A 158 17.80 3.36 -5.04
N ALA A 159 16.95 2.45 -5.50
CA ALA A 159 17.31 1.35 -6.38
C ALA A 159 17.22 1.75 -7.86
N GLU A 160 17.89 1.01 -8.73
CA GLU A 160 17.81 1.22 -10.19
C GLU A 160 16.64 0.45 -10.84
N ALA A 161 15.90 -0.34 -10.07
CA ALA A 161 14.73 -1.11 -10.47
C ALA A 161 13.56 -0.95 -9.49
N LEU A 162 12.37 -1.35 -9.92
CA LEU A 162 11.21 -1.49 -9.04
C LEU A 162 11.28 -2.79 -8.24
N THR A 163 11.08 -2.69 -6.93
CA THR A 163 10.70 -3.81 -6.06
C THR A 163 9.19 -3.85 -5.94
N TYR A 164 8.61 -5.04 -6.10
CA TYR A 164 7.18 -5.30 -5.93
C TYR A 164 6.98 -6.14 -4.67
N GLY A 165 5.81 -6.04 -4.05
CA GLY A 165 5.51 -6.80 -2.85
C GLY A 165 4.13 -6.54 -2.28
N VAL A 166 3.88 -7.11 -1.12
CA VAL A 166 2.67 -6.85 -0.34
C VAL A 166 3.05 -6.42 1.07
N CYS A 167 2.21 -5.57 1.64
CA CYS A 167 2.29 -5.14 3.01
C CYS A 167 0.94 -5.41 3.68
N ASN A 168 0.95 -6.04 4.85
CA ASN A 168 -0.24 -6.22 5.66
C ASN A 168 -0.24 -5.16 6.76
N VAL A 169 -1.32 -4.37 6.83
CA VAL A 169 -1.48 -3.28 7.80
C VAL A 169 -2.62 -3.62 8.73
N PHE A 170 -2.37 -3.56 10.04
CA PHE A 170 -3.38 -3.73 11.06
C PHE A 170 -4.25 -2.47 11.19
N ILE A 171 -5.57 -2.67 11.25
CA ILE A 171 -6.57 -1.62 11.47
C ILE A 171 -7.43 -1.98 12.69
N PRO A 172 -7.23 -1.33 13.86
CA PRO A 172 -7.96 -1.66 15.08
C PRO A 172 -9.47 -1.39 14.98
N LYS A 173 -10.28 -2.03 15.82
CA LYS A 173 -11.73 -1.78 15.86
C LYS A 173 -12.10 -0.34 16.21
N SER A 174 -11.26 0.33 16.98
CA SER A 174 -11.38 1.74 17.37
C SER A 174 -11.03 2.73 16.24
N HIS A 175 -10.59 2.23 15.07
CA HIS A 175 -10.26 3.05 13.89
C HIS A 175 -11.45 3.93 13.47
N LYS A 176 -11.14 5.17 13.10
CA LYS A 176 -12.10 6.18 12.64
C LYS A 176 -11.81 6.54 11.18
N PRO A 177 -12.83 6.64 10.32
CA PRO A 177 -12.63 6.98 8.91
C PRO A 177 -11.74 8.21 8.71
N GLY A 178 -10.74 8.10 7.84
CA GLY A 178 -9.79 9.16 7.52
C GLY A 178 -8.60 9.29 8.49
N SER A 179 -8.60 8.57 9.61
CA SER A 179 -7.52 8.59 10.61
C SER A 179 -6.44 7.54 10.31
N THR A 180 -5.20 7.79 10.72
CA THR A 180 -4.17 6.73 10.81
C THR A 180 -3.78 6.42 12.26
N GLY A 181 -4.48 7.04 13.22
CA GLY A 181 -4.23 6.89 14.65
C GLY A 181 -4.10 8.20 15.40
N THR A 182 -4.44 8.16 16.67
CA THR A 182 -4.29 9.25 17.63
C THR A 182 -2.86 9.29 18.15
N ALA A 183 -2.26 10.50 18.18
CA ALA A 183 -0.92 10.68 18.72
C ALA A 183 -0.83 10.10 20.16
N TRP A 184 0.16 9.23 20.39
CA TRP A 184 0.27 8.38 21.58
C TRP A 184 0.20 9.15 22.91
N TRP A 185 0.73 10.38 22.96
CA TRP A 185 0.72 11.25 24.14
C TRP A 185 -0.69 11.74 24.49
N ARG A 186 -1.56 11.98 23.49
CA ARG A 186 -2.96 12.35 23.71
C ARG A 186 -3.77 11.15 24.20
N ARG A 187 -3.50 9.96 23.66
CA ARG A 187 -4.12 8.71 24.09
C ARG A 187 -3.87 8.44 25.57
N TRP A 188 -2.62 8.63 26.02
CA TRP A 188 -2.24 8.47 27.42
C TRP A 188 -2.95 9.44 28.37
N ILE A 189 -3.23 10.67 27.93
CA ILE A 189 -3.97 11.67 28.73
C ILE A 189 -5.46 11.33 28.81
N ARG A 190 -6.04 10.73 27.75
CA ARG A 190 -7.48 10.47 27.62
C ARG A 190 -7.91 9.04 27.97
N LEU A 191 -6.95 8.14 28.22
CA LEU A 191 -7.21 6.71 28.45
C LEU A 191 -8.02 6.06 27.31
N GLU A 192 -7.83 6.52 26.07
CA GLU A 192 -8.50 5.99 24.87
C GLU A 192 -7.83 4.69 24.39
N GLU A 193 -8.60 3.80 23.74
CA GLU A 193 -8.08 2.58 23.11
C GLU A 193 -7.13 2.90 21.94
N ASP A 194 -6.22 1.98 21.61
CA ASP A 194 -5.28 2.17 20.50
C ASP A 194 -6.01 2.13 19.15
N ASP A 195 -6.10 3.27 18.47
CA ASP A 195 -6.68 3.43 17.13
C ASP A 195 -5.61 3.52 16.03
N THR A 196 -4.34 3.27 16.36
CA THR A 196 -3.23 3.43 15.41
C THR A 196 -3.12 2.27 14.45
N LEU A 197 -2.98 2.62 13.17
CA LEU A 197 -2.70 1.66 12.11
C LEU A 197 -1.20 1.34 12.12
N LYS A 198 -0.86 0.07 11.95
CA LYS A 198 0.53 -0.40 12.03
C LYS A 198 0.83 -1.36 10.89
N VAL A 199 1.95 -1.15 10.22
CA VAL A 199 2.52 -2.17 9.33
C VAL A 199 2.85 -3.38 10.18
N HIS A 200 2.27 -4.52 9.83
CA HIS A 200 2.56 -5.79 10.48
C HIS A 200 3.78 -6.44 9.82
N ASN A 201 3.74 -6.56 8.50
CA ASN A 201 4.86 -7.02 7.70
C ASN A 201 4.81 -6.42 6.29
N ALA A 202 5.97 -6.36 5.65
CA ALA A 202 6.11 -6.07 4.23
C ALA A 202 7.10 -7.07 3.64
N HIS A 203 6.77 -7.69 2.52
CA HIS A 203 7.69 -8.63 1.86
C HIS A 203 7.69 -8.42 0.36
N ALA A 204 8.88 -8.46 -0.22
CA ALA A 204 9.07 -8.35 -1.66
C ALA A 204 8.72 -9.69 -2.32
N ILE A 205 8.02 -9.61 -3.45
CA ILE A 205 7.66 -10.78 -4.26
C ILE A 205 8.10 -10.57 -5.71
N PRO A 206 8.42 -11.64 -6.46
CA PRO A 206 8.77 -11.52 -7.87
C PRO A 206 7.67 -10.81 -8.65
N LYS A 207 8.07 -9.97 -9.62
CA LYS A 207 7.14 -9.17 -10.43
C LYS A 207 6.04 -10.01 -11.08
N ASP A 208 6.37 -11.17 -11.63
CA ASP A 208 5.39 -12.04 -12.29
C ASP A 208 4.35 -12.56 -11.28
N ASP A 209 4.79 -12.91 -10.07
CA ASP A 209 3.93 -13.40 -9.00
C ASP A 209 3.06 -12.26 -8.43
N PHE A 210 3.61 -11.05 -8.30
CA PHE A 210 2.87 -9.85 -7.92
C PHE A 210 1.68 -9.62 -8.86
N TRP A 211 1.93 -9.59 -10.17
CA TRP A 211 0.87 -9.32 -11.13
C TRP A 211 -0.12 -10.48 -11.25
N ALA A 212 0.35 -11.73 -11.18
CA ALA A 212 -0.52 -12.89 -11.15
C ALA A 212 -1.46 -12.88 -9.94
N GLY A 213 -0.94 -12.57 -8.75
CA GLY A 213 -1.73 -12.47 -7.51
C GLY A 213 -2.72 -11.31 -7.54
N PHE A 214 -2.29 -10.12 -7.99
CA PHE A 214 -3.16 -8.96 -8.13
C PHE A 214 -4.32 -9.24 -9.10
N GLN A 215 -4.01 -9.80 -10.27
CA GLN A 215 -5.00 -10.18 -11.27
C GLN A 215 -5.93 -11.27 -10.78
N HIS A 216 -5.40 -12.29 -10.11
CA HIS A 216 -6.21 -13.36 -9.54
C HIS A 216 -7.25 -12.79 -8.58
N LYS A 217 -6.86 -11.96 -7.62
CA LYS A 217 -7.80 -11.31 -6.70
C LYS A 217 -8.85 -10.48 -7.43
N LEU A 218 -8.44 -9.64 -8.38
CA LEU A 218 -9.38 -8.82 -9.15
C LEU A 218 -10.38 -9.65 -9.93
N THR A 219 -9.93 -10.72 -10.56
CA THR A 219 -10.78 -11.52 -11.44
C THR A 219 -11.62 -12.56 -10.71
N HIS A 220 -11.15 -13.05 -9.57
CA HIS A 220 -11.79 -14.12 -8.79
C HIS A 220 -12.77 -13.59 -7.74
N TRP A 221 -12.41 -12.54 -7.00
CA TRP A 221 -13.22 -12.04 -5.89
C TRP A 221 -14.24 -10.97 -6.31
N TRP A 222 -13.97 -10.24 -7.39
CA TRP A 222 -14.79 -9.12 -7.83
C TRP A 222 -15.48 -9.41 -9.17
N LYS A 223 -16.76 -9.06 -9.25
CA LYS A 223 -17.58 -9.28 -10.44
C LYS A 223 -17.17 -8.32 -11.55
N PRO A 224 -17.42 -8.66 -12.83
CA PRO A 224 -17.31 -7.68 -13.91
C PRO A 224 -18.10 -6.40 -13.59
N GLY A 225 -17.51 -5.24 -13.82
CA GLY A 225 -18.02 -3.92 -13.39
C GLY A 225 -17.42 -3.40 -12.07
N GLU A 226 -16.97 -4.31 -11.19
CA GLU A 226 -16.48 -4.01 -9.83
C GLU A 226 -14.95 -4.19 -9.69
N ARG A 227 -14.25 -4.48 -10.79
CA ARG A 227 -12.81 -4.78 -10.81
C ARG A 227 -11.96 -3.51 -10.85
N ASN A 228 -11.97 -2.79 -9.75
CA ASN A 228 -11.23 -1.54 -9.62
C ASN A 228 -9.82 -1.78 -9.03
N ALA A 229 -8.82 -1.13 -9.60
CA ALA A 229 -7.52 -0.95 -8.95
C ALA A 229 -7.45 0.47 -8.38
N PHE A 230 -7.05 0.59 -7.12
CA PHE A 230 -6.78 1.86 -6.46
C PHE A 230 -5.27 2.06 -6.36
N ALA A 231 -4.76 3.22 -6.71
CA ALA A 231 -3.32 3.52 -6.68
C ALA A 231 -3.05 4.78 -5.86
N LEU A 232 -2.29 4.66 -4.77
CA LEU A 232 -1.78 5.80 -4.02
C LEU A 232 -0.36 6.17 -4.48
N ILE A 233 -0.12 7.46 -4.77
CA ILE A 233 1.21 8.03 -4.93
C ILE A 233 1.38 9.10 -3.84
N HIS A 234 2.26 8.82 -2.87
CA HIS A 234 2.44 9.69 -1.71
C HIS A 234 3.23 10.98 -2.02
N GLY A 235 3.19 11.92 -1.07
CA GLY A 235 3.87 13.22 -1.14
C GLY A 235 5.28 13.22 -0.54
N PHE A 236 5.81 14.43 -0.34
CA PHE A 236 7.11 14.66 0.31
C PHE A 236 7.06 14.25 1.79
N ASN A 237 8.22 13.98 2.42
CA ASN A 237 8.30 13.66 3.85
C ASN A 237 7.38 12.49 4.26
N VAL A 238 7.46 11.36 3.54
CA VAL A 238 6.65 10.16 3.83
C VAL A 238 7.55 8.93 3.74
N SER A 239 7.70 8.20 4.84
CA SER A 239 8.39 6.91 4.88
C SER A 239 7.61 5.82 4.12
N PHE A 240 8.24 4.66 3.88
CA PHE A 240 7.56 3.53 3.25
C PHE A 240 6.37 3.05 4.09
N GLU A 241 6.55 3.01 5.41
CA GLU A 241 5.56 2.54 6.38
C GLU A 241 4.36 3.50 6.45
N GLU A 242 4.60 4.81 6.44
CA GLU A 242 3.54 5.82 6.39
C GLU A 242 2.75 5.74 5.08
N ALA A 243 3.41 5.49 3.94
CA ALA A 243 2.75 5.27 2.67
C ALA A 243 1.86 4.01 2.68
N ALA A 244 2.37 2.91 3.26
CA ALA A 244 1.62 1.67 3.40
C ALA A 244 0.38 1.84 4.30
N VAL A 245 0.55 2.49 5.46
CA VAL A 245 -0.54 2.80 6.38
C VAL A 245 -1.59 3.69 5.72
N ARG A 246 -1.17 4.71 4.96
CA ARG A 246 -2.10 5.59 4.22
C ARG A 246 -2.88 4.82 3.16
N ALA A 247 -2.22 3.94 2.41
CA ALA A 247 -2.89 3.10 1.42
C ALA A 247 -3.93 2.20 2.08
N ALA A 248 -3.59 1.56 3.20
CA ALA A 248 -4.50 0.69 3.92
C ALA A 248 -5.70 1.45 4.48
N GLN A 249 -5.46 2.63 5.04
CA GLN A 249 -6.50 3.54 5.52
C GLN A 249 -7.47 3.90 4.41
N ILE A 250 -6.97 4.38 3.26
CA ILE A 250 -7.82 4.76 2.12
C ILE A 250 -8.63 3.55 1.63
N GLY A 251 -7.97 2.41 1.39
CA GLY A 251 -8.64 1.21 0.89
C GLY A 251 -9.71 0.69 1.85
N TYR A 252 -9.42 0.71 3.16
CA TYR A 252 -10.37 0.29 4.17
C TYR A 252 -11.56 1.23 4.31
N ASP A 253 -11.32 2.54 4.28
CA ASP A 253 -12.34 3.56 4.54
C ASP A 253 -13.24 3.81 3.33
N LEU A 254 -12.73 3.65 2.10
CA LEU A 254 -13.54 3.75 0.88
C LEU A 254 -14.64 2.69 0.85
N LYS A 255 -14.37 1.47 1.36
CA LYS A 255 -15.30 0.33 1.34
C LYS A 255 -15.82 0.00 -0.07
N LEU A 256 -14.99 0.22 -1.07
CA LEU A 256 -15.30 -0.04 -2.48
C LEU A 256 -14.71 -1.36 -2.94
N PRO A 257 -15.38 -2.05 -3.89
CA PRO A 257 -14.85 -3.28 -4.45
C PRO A 257 -13.59 -3.00 -5.28
N GLY A 258 -12.54 -3.78 -5.06
CA GLY A 258 -11.27 -3.65 -5.75
C GLY A 258 -10.05 -3.97 -4.89
N GLU A 259 -8.86 -3.72 -5.43
CA GLU A 259 -7.58 -3.90 -4.74
C GLU A 259 -6.80 -2.59 -4.72
N ILE A 260 -6.12 -2.30 -3.59
CA ILE A 260 -5.32 -1.08 -3.43
C ILE A 260 -3.83 -1.37 -3.50
N ALA A 261 -3.15 -0.61 -4.36
CA ALA A 261 -1.71 -0.53 -4.48
C ALA A 261 -1.21 0.85 -4.08
N PHE A 262 0.05 0.94 -3.66
CA PHE A 262 0.75 2.21 -3.54
C PHE A 262 2.12 2.17 -4.20
N TYR A 263 2.50 3.31 -4.76
CA TYR A 263 3.86 3.54 -5.21
C TYR A 263 4.61 4.37 -4.16
N SER A 264 5.73 3.83 -3.70
CA SER A 264 6.60 4.50 -2.73
C SER A 264 7.92 4.93 -3.37
N TRP A 265 8.12 6.24 -3.49
CA TRP A 265 9.39 6.83 -3.93
C TRP A 265 10.24 7.24 -2.72
N PRO A 266 11.58 7.29 -2.82
CA PRO A 266 12.49 7.56 -1.71
C PRO A 266 12.45 9.01 -1.25
N SER A 267 11.33 9.42 -0.63
CA SER A 267 11.23 10.68 0.09
C SER A 267 11.83 10.52 1.48
N ARG A 268 12.56 11.54 1.94
CA ARG A 268 13.49 11.44 3.08
C ARG A 268 12.82 11.46 4.45
N GLY A 269 11.50 11.61 4.52
CA GLY A 269 10.77 11.65 5.80
C GLY A 269 11.15 12.83 6.71
N ASN A 270 11.84 13.86 6.17
CA ASN A 270 12.20 15.08 6.90
C ASN A 270 11.96 16.36 6.07
N VAL A 271 11.38 17.38 6.72
CA VAL A 271 11.01 18.67 6.13
C VAL A 271 12.24 19.48 5.68
N SER A 272 13.40 19.30 6.32
CA SER A 272 14.64 19.99 5.90
C SER A 272 15.17 19.55 4.54
N ASP A 273 14.71 18.41 4.05
CA ASP A 273 15.28 17.73 2.89
C ASP A 273 14.47 17.97 1.62
N TYR A 274 13.60 18.98 1.63
CA TYR A 274 12.72 19.33 0.53
C TYR A 274 13.44 19.41 -0.84
N PRO A 275 14.61 20.08 -1.00
CA PRO A 275 15.31 20.09 -2.29
C PRO A 275 15.83 18.71 -2.72
N ALA A 276 16.16 17.85 -1.76
CA ALA A 276 16.59 16.49 -2.05
C ALA A 276 15.37 15.64 -2.48
N ASP A 277 14.21 15.85 -1.84
CA ASP A 277 12.94 15.24 -2.24
C ASP A 277 12.56 15.65 -3.67
N GLU A 278 12.74 16.92 -4.08
CA GLU A 278 12.54 17.36 -5.47
C GLU A 278 13.43 16.58 -6.48
N ALA A 279 14.69 16.34 -6.13
CA ALA A 279 15.59 15.57 -6.98
C ALA A 279 15.17 14.10 -7.06
N THR A 280 14.77 13.51 -5.93
CA THR A 280 14.35 12.09 -5.88
C THR A 280 13.02 11.83 -6.57
N ILE A 281 12.01 12.72 -6.48
CA ILE A 281 10.75 12.56 -7.23
C ILE A 281 11.00 12.67 -8.74
N SER A 282 11.89 13.59 -9.16
CA SER A 282 12.31 13.71 -10.56
C SER A 282 13.00 12.44 -11.06
N ALA A 283 13.91 11.87 -10.27
CA ALA A 283 14.54 10.57 -10.57
C ALA A 283 13.54 9.41 -10.58
N SER A 284 12.43 9.54 -9.84
CA SER A 284 11.39 8.52 -9.70
C SER A 284 10.38 8.50 -10.85
N VAL A 285 10.33 9.54 -11.69
CA VAL A 285 9.37 9.65 -12.83
C VAL A 285 9.36 8.41 -13.72
N LYS A 286 10.52 7.84 -14.04
CA LYS A 286 10.59 6.64 -14.91
C LYS A 286 9.98 5.39 -14.25
N TYR A 287 10.03 5.31 -12.93
CA TYR A 287 9.51 4.18 -12.15
C TYR A 287 8.02 4.35 -11.87
N ILE A 288 7.55 5.58 -11.62
CA ILE A 288 6.11 5.90 -11.56
C ILE A 288 5.45 5.53 -12.89
N ALA A 289 6.04 5.93 -14.02
CA ALA A 289 5.54 5.60 -15.34
C ALA A 289 5.47 4.08 -15.56
N GLN A 290 6.51 3.35 -15.15
CA GLN A 290 6.54 1.90 -15.24
C GLN A 290 5.45 1.25 -14.38
N PHE A 291 5.28 1.68 -13.13
CA PHE A 291 4.25 1.17 -12.24
C PHE A 291 2.83 1.41 -12.79
N LEU A 292 2.52 2.63 -13.25
CA LEU A 292 1.21 2.96 -13.81
C LEU A 292 0.91 2.16 -15.08
N GLN A 293 1.89 2.03 -15.98
CA GLN A 293 1.76 1.22 -17.18
C GLN A 293 1.45 -0.24 -16.80
N GLU A 294 2.28 -0.85 -15.95
CA GLU A 294 2.12 -2.25 -15.58
C GLU A 294 0.83 -2.49 -14.79
N LEU A 295 0.39 -1.53 -13.97
CA LEU A 295 -0.89 -1.60 -13.27
C LEU A 295 -2.07 -1.62 -14.26
N CYS A 296 -2.03 -0.81 -15.32
CA CYS A 296 -3.07 -0.83 -16.35
C CYS A 296 -3.02 -2.10 -17.23
N GLU A 297 -1.84 -2.65 -17.50
CA GLU A 297 -1.65 -3.81 -18.38
C GLU A 297 -1.92 -5.15 -17.69
N ASN A 298 -1.42 -5.32 -16.47
CA ASN A 298 -1.26 -6.63 -15.85
C ASN A 298 -2.23 -6.90 -14.71
N SER A 299 -2.85 -5.88 -14.12
CA SER A 299 -3.76 -6.06 -12.98
C SER A 299 -5.07 -6.77 -13.32
N GLY A 300 -5.49 -6.78 -14.59
CA GLY A 300 -6.84 -7.19 -14.96
C GLY A 300 -7.95 -6.24 -14.49
N ALA A 301 -7.60 -5.04 -14.03
CA ALA A 301 -8.57 -4.01 -13.65
C ALA A 301 -9.32 -3.47 -14.86
N GLU A 302 -10.59 -3.16 -14.64
CA GLU A 302 -11.44 -2.44 -15.59
C GLU A 302 -11.19 -0.93 -15.49
N ARG A 303 -10.92 -0.44 -14.27
CA ARG A 303 -10.61 0.96 -13.97
C ARG A 303 -9.45 1.06 -12.99
N VAL A 304 -8.60 2.05 -13.21
CA VAL A 304 -7.53 2.43 -12.27
C VAL A 304 -7.82 3.81 -11.71
N HIS A 305 -8.19 3.88 -10.43
CA HIS A 305 -8.42 5.12 -9.69
C HIS A 305 -7.14 5.54 -8.98
N VAL A 306 -6.75 6.81 -9.08
CA VAL A 306 -5.45 7.28 -8.58
C VAL A 306 -5.64 8.39 -7.55
N PHE A 307 -5.02 8.21 -6.39
CA PHE A 307 -4.91 9.21 -5.33
C PHE A 307 -3.47 9.73 -5.32
N VAL A 308 -3.28 11.01 -5.62
CA VAL A 308 -1.93 11.58 -5.74
C VAL A 308 -1.78 12.77 -4.80
N HIS A 309 -0.82 12.69 -3.90
CA HIS A 309 -0.70 13.65 -2.81
C HIS A 309 0.52 14.57 -2.96
N SER A 310 0.33 15.88 -2.74
CA SER A 310 1.38 16.89 -2.62
C SER A 310 2.44 16.80 -3.74
N MET A 311 3.72 16.68 -3.40
CA MET A 311 4.83 16.58 -4.36
C MET A 311 4.74 15.35 -5.28
N GLY A 312 4.01 14.31 -4.88
CA GLY A 312 3.72 13.15 -5.74
C GLY A 312 3.03 13.54 -7.04
N ASN A 313 2.27 14.65 -7.05
CA ASN A 313 1.63 15.18 -8.25
C ASN A 313 2.65 15.55 -9.33
N ARG A 314 3.82 16.09 -8.96
CA ARG A 314 4.89 16.40 -9.93
C ARG A 314 5.35 15.13 -10.66
N GLY A 315 5.59 14.07 -9.88
CA GLY A 315 6.03 12.77 -10.39
C GLY A 315 4.97 12.10 -11.26
N PHE A 316 3.71 12.12 -10.82
CA PHE A 316 2.58 11.55 -11.56
C PHE A 316 2.37 12.25 -12.91
N ILE A 317 2.27 13.58 -12.93
CA ILE A 317 2.05 14.34 -14.17
C ILE A 317 3.21 14.09 -15.15
N ALA A 318 4.46 14.15 -14.67
CA ALA A 318 5.64 13.88 -15.52
C ALA A 318 5.71 12.42 -16.00
N ALA A 319 5.20 11.47 -15.21
CA ALA A 319 5.12 10.06 -15.61
C ALA A 319 4.12 9.86 -16.75
N LEU A 320 2.97 10.53 -16.70
CA LEU A 320 2.00 10.53 -17.80
C LEU A 320 2.59 11.13 -19.07
N GLU A 321 3.25 12.30 -19.00
CA GLU A 321 3.98 12.90 -20.13
C GLU A 321 4.99 11.91 -20.74
N ARG A 322 5.74 11.21 -19.88
CA ARG A 322 6.69 10.19 -20.32
C ARG A 322 6.03 9.01 -21.03
N LEU A 323 4.88 8.56 -20.55
CA LEU A 323 4.12 7.46 -21.18
C LEU A 323 3.60 7.90 -22.54
N MET A 324 3.04 9.11 -22.66
CA MET A 324 2.65 9.67 -23.95
C MET A 324 3.81 9.72 -24.94
N ALA A 325 4.96 10.26 -24.50
CA ALA A 325 6.12 10.45 -25.36
C ALA A 325 6.69 9.11 -25.88
N LYS A 326 6.44 8.02 -25.15
CA LYS A 326 6.74 6.65 -25.58
C LYS A 326 5.69 6.04 -26.51
N GLY A 327 4.64 6.78 -26.85
CA GLY A 327 3.53 6.32 -27.68
C GLY A 327 2.55 5.42 -26.94
N TYR A 328 2.49 5.49 -25.60
CA TYR A 328 1.53 4.72 -24.82
C TYR A 328 0.15 5.40 -24.88
N PRO A 329 -0.81 4.88 -25.67
CA PRO A 329 -1.91 5.72 -26.13
C PRO A 329 -3.02 5.85 -25.09
N GLU A 330 -3.30 4.84 -24.27
CA GLU A 330 -4.47 4.85 -23.40
C GLU A 330 -4.21 4.13 -22.06
N LEU A 331 -4.29 4.89 -20.97
CA LEU A 331 -4.42 4.34 -19.63
C LEU A 331 -5.91 4.27 -19.29
N LYS A 332 -6.35 3.19 -18.64
CA LYS A 332 -7.74 3.00 -18.20
C LYS A 332 -8.00 3.74 -16.87
N LEU A 333 -7.73 5.04 -16.85
CA LEU A 333 -7.85 5.82 -15.62
C LEU A 333 -9.33 6.12 -15.34
N GLY A 334 -9.78 5.77 -14.14
CA GLY A 334 -11.11 6.09 -13.64
C GLY A 334 -11.11 7.50 -13.06
N GLN A 335 -11.25 7.57 -11.74
CA GLN A 335 -11.14 8.81 -10.97
C GLN A 335 -9.67 9.14 -10.68
N VAL A 336 -9.26 10.38 -10.93
CA VAL A 336 -7.96 10.89 -10.50
C VAL A 336 -8.15 12.03 -9.52
N PHE A 337 -7.67 11.84 -8.31
CA PHE A 337 -7.73 12.82 -7.22
C PHE A 337 -6.35 13.45 -7.02
N PHE A 338 -6.24 14.72 -7.43
CA PHE A 338 -5.09 15.57 -7.16
C PHE A 338 -5.26 16.20 -5.78
N CYS A 339 -4.59 15.66 -4.76
CA CYS A 339 -4.74 16.08 -3.37
C CYS A 339 -3.61 17.06 -2.98
N ALA A 340 -3.98 18.31 -2.69
CA ALA A 340 -3.09 19.40 -2.33
C ALA A 340 -1.80 19.48 -3.16
N PRO A 341 -1.86 19.61 -4.50
CA PRO A 341 -0.68 19.51 -5.33
C PRO A 341 0.36 20.59 -5.01
N ASP A 342 1.57 20.15 -4.68
CA ASP A 342 2.73 21.02 -4.61
C ASP A 342 3.33 21.13 -6.00
N GLU A 343 2.66 21.85 -6.90
CA GLU A 343 3.11 22.13 -8.27
C GLU A 343 2.91 23.62 -8.56
N ASP A 344 3.74 24.21 -9.42
CA ASP A 344 3.50 25.58 -9.88
C ASP A 344 2.18 25.67 -10.66
N VAL A 345 1.39 26.72 -10.41
CA VAL A 345 0.06 26.90 -11.01
C VAL A 345 0.08 26.88 -12.53
N ARG A 346 1.09 27.49 -13.16
CA ARG A 346 1.21 27.55 -14.62
C ARG A 346 1.68 26.20 -15.16
N THR A 347 2.69 25.62 -14.52
CA THR A 347 3.16 24.27 -14.87
C THR A 347 2.03 23.25 -14.80
N PHE A 348 1.26 23.23 -13.71
CA PHE A 348 0.11 22.35 -13.58
C PHE A 348 -0.91 22.60 -14.69
N ARG A 349 -1.32 23.85 -14.93
CA ARG A 349 -2.27 24.17 -16.01
C ARG A 349 -1.79 23.65 -17.37
N ASP A 350 -0.55 23.96 -17.72
CA ASP A 350 -0.01 23.67 -19.05
C ASP A 350 0.12 22.16 -19.25
N LYS A 351 0.66 21.45 -18.26
CA LYS A 351 0.80 19.98 -18.31
C LYS A 351 -0.53 19.25 -18.28
N THR A 352 -1.50 19.77 -17.53
CA THR A 352 -2.80 19.11 -17.38
C THR A 352 -3.75 19.36 -18.56
N ALA A 353 -3.59 20.48 -19.26
CA ALA A 353 -4.33 20.78 -20.49
C ALA A 353 -3.92 19.85 -21.65
N GLU A 354 -2.68 19.37 -21.64
CA GLU A 354 -2.13 18.49 -22.68
C GLU A 354 -2.29 16.99 -22.35
N PHE A 355 -3.02 16.63 -21.30
CA PHE A 355 -3.27 15.23 -20.95
C PHE A 355 -4.08 14.50 -22.03
N PRO A 356 -3.54 13.44 -22.67
CA PRO A 356 -4.23 12.75 -23.77
C PRO A 356 -4.87 11.44 -23.33
N HIS A 357 -4.73 11.04 -22.06
CA HIS A 357 -5.30 9.79 -21.58
C HIS A 357 -6.79 9.97 -21.30
N GLN A 358 -7.55 8.89 -21.45
CA GLN A 358 -8.95 8.88 -21.08
C GLN A 358 -9.06 8.79 -19.55
N TYR A 359 -9.89 9.64 -18.97
CA TYR A 359 -10.23 9.65 -17.55
C TYR A 359 -11.76 9.64 -17.44
N GLU A 360 -12.30 9.07 -16.36
CA GLU A 360 -13.72 9.29 -16.04
C GLU A 360 -13.91 10.71 -15.52
N ASN A 361 -13.31 11.06 -14.37
CA ASN A 361 -13.25 12.44 -13.88
C ASN A 361 -11.90 12.75 -13.22
N ARG A 362 -11.62 14.04 -13.11
CA ARG A 362 -10.44 14.58 -12.43
C ARG A 362 -10.90 15.58 -11.38
N THR A 363 -10.55 15.32 -10.12
CA THR A 363 -10.90 16.19 -8.99
C THR A 363 -9.62 16.73 -8.37
N LEU A 364 -9.59 18.05 -8.14
CA LEU A 364 -8.51 18.76 -7.47
C LEU A 364 -9.00 19.19 -6.08
N TYR A 365 -8.43 18.60 -5.04
CA TYR A 365 -8.65 19.04 -3.66
C TYR A 365 -7.57 20.04 -3.25
N VAL A 366 -7.99 21.21 -2.79
CA VAL A 366 -7.11 22.29 -2.30
C VAL A 366 -7.49 22.69 -0.87
N SER A 367 -6.56 23.23 -0.09
CA SER A 367 -6.84 23.66 1.28
C SER A 367 -6.08 24.93 1.66
N GLY A 368 -6.73 25.77 2.47
CA GLY A 368 -6.15 27.03 2.98
C GLY A 368 -5.28 26.85 4.22
N ASN A 369 -5.44 25.73 4.93
CA ASN A 369 -4.71 25.40 6.15
C ASN A 369 -3.46 24.54 5.90
N ASP A 370 -3.04 24.41 4.64
CA ASP A 370 -1.93 23.55 4.27
C ASP A 370 -0.56 24.16 4.60
N ARG A 371 -0.07 23.89 5.82
CA ARG A 371 1.21 24.41 6.34
C ARG A 371 2.43 23.94 5.55
N ALA A 372 2.32 22.78 4.93
CA ALA A 372 3.42 22.11 4.25
C ALA A 372 3.61 22.63 2.81
N VAL A 373 2.52 22.82 2.05
CA VAL A 373 2.65 23.55 0.77
C VAL A 373 2.89 25.05 1.01
N ALA A 374 2.47 25.61 2.14
CA ALA A 374 2.90 26.96 2.55
C ALA A 374 4.42 27.05 2.77
N ALA A 375 5.07 25.98 3.27
CA ALA A 375 6.53 25.91 3.35
C ALA A 375 7.19 25.87 1.95
N SER A 376 6.60 25.14 0.99
CA SER A 376 6.99 25.19 -0.43
C SER A 376 6.82 26.59 -1.04
N ARG A 377 5.68 27.27 -0.81
CA ARG A 377 5.45 28.67 -1.23
C ARG A 377 6.54 29.60 -0.69
N TRP A 378 6.92 29.44 0.58
CA TRP A 378 8.00 30.22 1.19
C TRP A 378 9.36 29.98 0.53
N LEU A 379 9.69 28.71 0.23
CA LEU A 379 10.95 28.33 -0.40
C LEU A 379 11.05 28.80 -1.86
N HIS A 380 9.98 28.60 -2.65
CA HIS A 380 10.00 28.85 -4.10
C HIS A 380 9.53 30.24 -4.52
N LYS A 381 8.91 31.01 -3.61
CA LYS A 381 8.32 32.33 -3.92
C LYS A 381 7.37 32.32 -5.13
N ALA A 382 6.69 31.19 -5.35
CA ALA A 382 5.75 30.97 -6.44
C ALA A 382 4.43 30.42 -5.90
N ASP A 383 3.34 30.67 -6.63
CA ASP A 383 2.02 30.14 -6.28
C ASP A 383 1.97 28.63 -6.51
N ARG A 384 1.35 27.93 -5.56
CA ARG A 384 1.17 26.48 -5.59
C ARG A 384 -0.30 26.14 -5.72
N VAL A 385 -0.61 25.18 -6.59
CA VAL A 385 -1.98 24.74 -6.90
C VAL A 385 -2.76 24.37 -5.64
N GLY A 386 -2.12 23.62 -4.73
CA GLY A 386 -2.76 23.09 -3.53
C GLY A 386 -3.11 24.10 -2.45
N VAL A 387 -2.69 25.37 -2.55
CA VAL A 387 -2.85 26.36 -1.46
C VAL A 387 -3.76 27.50 -1.85
N VAL A 388 -4.78 27.71 -1.02
CA VAL A 388 -5.72 28.83 -1.16
C VAL A 388 -5.51 29.86 -0.05
N PRO A 389 -5.86 31.14 -0.27
CA PRO A 389 -6.28 31.75 -1.54
C PRO A 389 -5.11 32.07 -2.50
N PRO A 390 -5.38 32.33 -3.80
CA PRO A 390 -6.67 32.18 -4.48
C PRO A 390 -6.92 30.72 -4.93
N VAL A 391 -8.19 30.37 -5.20
CA VAL A 391 -8.56 29.10 -5.84
C VAL A 391 -8.36 29.23 -7.35
N TYR A 392 -7.55 28.35 -7.93
CA TYR A 392 -7.33 28.30 -9.38
C TYR A 392 -8.29 27.32 -10.06
N GLN A 393 -8.73 27.65 -11.27
CA GLN A 393 -9.61 26.81 -12.09
C GLN A 393 -8.85 26.26 -13.29
N TYR A 394 -9.16 25.01 -13.67
CA TYR A 394 -8.52 24.30 -14.76
C TYR A 394 -9.60 23.65 -15.65
N SER A 395 -9.37 23.61 -16.96
CA SER A 395 -10.29 22.93 -17.88
C SER A 395 -10.37 21.45 -17.53
N ASP A 396 -11.58 20.92 -17.47
CA ASP A 396 -11.84 19.49 -17.30
C ASP A 396 -11.23 18.92 -15.99
N ILE A 397 -11.07 19.76 -14.96
CA ILE A 397 -10.71 19.37 -13.59
C ILE A 397 -11.62 20.12 -12.62
N GLU A 398 -12.31 19.36 -11.77
CA GLU A 398 -13.22 19.92 -10.78
C GLU A 398 -12.45 20.33 -9.53
N THR A 399 -12.45 21.62 -9.20
CA THR A 399 -11.72 22.13 -8.03
C THR A 399 -12.64 22.19 -6.82
N ILE A 400 -12.24 21.49 -5.75
CA ILE A 400 -12.94 21.40 -4.47
C ILE A 400 -12.00 21.95 -3.39
N GLU A 401 -12.38 23.09 -2.81
CA GLU A 401 -11.76 23.61 -1.60
C GLU A 401 -12.24 22.80 -0.40
N VAL A 402 -11.29 22.37 0.44
CA VAL A 402 -11.55 21.68 1.69
C VAL A 402 -11.16 22.63 2.81
N ASP A 403 -12.15 23.26 3.43
CA ASP A 403 -11.94 24.17 4.56
C ASP A 403 -11.89 23.39 5.87
N GLY A 404 -11.12 23.87 6.86
CA GLY A 404 -11.01 23.25 8.19
C GLY A 404 -10.05 22.06 8.28
N PHE A 405 -9.36 21.69 7.20
CA PHE A 405 -8.47 20.52 7.16
C PHE A 405 -7.21 20.76 6.33
N GLY A 406 -6.03 20.48 6.90
CA GLY A 406 -4.81 20.35 6.10
C GLY A 406 -4.83 19.00 5.39
N ILE A 407 -4.96 18.99 4.06
CA ILE A 407 -4.92 17.75 3.27
C ILE A 407 -3.58 17.02 3.49
N LEU A 408 -2.49 17.78 3.70
CA LEU A 408 -1.18 17.27 4.13
C LEU A 408 -1.08 16.76 5.57
N GLU A 409 -2.02 17.12 6.45
CA GLU A 409 -2.08 16.66 7.85
C GLU A 409 -2.87 15.35 8.01
N LEU A 410 -3.20 14.69 6.91
CA LEU A 410 -3.52 13.27 6.88
C LEU A 410 -2.40 12.52 7.63
N GLY A 411 -2.58 12.27 8.93
CA GLY A 411 -1.60 11.61 9.80
C GLY A 411 -1.41 12.20 11.20
N HIS A 412 -1.80 13.46 11.45
CA HIS A 412 -1.43 14.17 12.69
C HIS A 412 -2.59 14.53 13.63
N GLY A 413 -3.68 13.76 13.56
CA GLY A 413 -4.69 13.72 14.62
C GLY A 413 -5.83 14.74 14.51
N TYR A 414 -6.26 15.06 13.29
CA TYR A 414 -7.54 15.71 13.02
C TYR A 414 -8.54 14.66 12.52
N PHE A 415 -9.26 14.06 13.49
CA PHE A 415 -9.95 12.77 13.36
C PHE A 415 -11.34 12.81 12.73
N ALA A 416 -12.04 13.94 12.80
CA ALA A 416 -13.44 14.06 12.34
C ALA A 416 -13.56 14.75 10.97
N SER A 417 -12.47 15.36 10.51
CA SER A 417 -12.46 16.25 9.34
C SER A 417 -12.20 15.56 8.00
N ALA A 418 -11.74 14.31 7.99
CA ALA A 418 -11.42 13.61 6.75
C ALA A 418 -12.59 12.75 6.21
N GLU A 419 -13.61 12.47 7.03
CA GLU A 419 -14.76 11.63 6.64
C GLU A 419 -15.56 12.23 5.47
N PRO A 420 -15.92 13.54 5.45
CA PRO A 420 -16.62 14.12 4.30
C PRO A 420 -15.82 14.01 2.99
N LEU A 421 -14.48 14.11 3.08
CA LEU A 421 -13.60 13.97 1.92
C LEU A 421 -13.55 12.53 1.40
N ILE A 422 -13.45 11.54 2.29
CA ILE A 422 -13.51 10.12 1.90
C ILE A 422 -14.87 9.78 1.29
N GLU A 423 -15.96 10.31 1.86
CA GLU A 423 -17.31 10.13 1.34
C GLU A 423 -17.48 10.75 -0.06
N ASP A 424 -16.94 11.95 -0.28
CA ASP A 424 -16.92 12.57 -1.61
C ASP A 424 -16.13 11.75 -2.64
N MET A 425 -14.97 11.22 -2.26
CA MET A 425 -14.17 10.33 -3.10
C MET A 425 -14.95 9.03 -3.41
N ARG A 426 -15.62 8.46 -2.39
CA ARG A 426 -16.44 7.25 -2.52
C ARG A 426 -17.58 7.48 -3.51
N GLU A 427 -18.35 8.57 -3.35
CA GLU A 427 -19.44 8.89 -4.27
C GLU A 427 -18.92 9.14 -5.70
N ALA A 428 -17.79 9.84 -5.87
CA ALA A 428 -17.18 10.04 -7.19
C ALA A 428 -16.84 8.73 -7.88
N ILE A 429 -16.32 7.74 -7.15
CA ILE A 429 -15.94 6.45 -7.71
C ILE A 429 -17.19 5.60 -8.02
N GLU A 430 -18.16 5.53 -7.10
CA GLU A 430 -19.35 4.69 -7.27
C GLU A 430 -20.26 5.14 -8.41
N SER A 431 -20.38 6.46 -8.58
CA SER A 431 -21.39 7.05 -9.46
C SER A 431 -20.82 7.68 -10.73
N SER A 432 -19.50 7.85 -10.80
CA SER A 432 -18.80 8.62 -11.84
C SER A 432 -19.38 10.04 -12.05
N LYS A 433 -20.09 10.56 -11.04
CA LYS A 433 -20.72 11.89 -11.08
C LYS A 433 -19.69 13.00 -10.98
N THR A 434 -20.03 14.14 -11.58
CA THR A 434 -19.32 15.41 -11.39
C THR A 434 -19.55 15.95 -9.98
N ALA A 435 -18.66 16.80 -9.47
CA ALA A 435 -18.77 17.48 -8.18
C ALA A 435 -20.14 18.18 -7.98
N SER A 436 -20.70 18.78 -9.03
CA SER A 436 -22.05 19.39 -8.98
C SER A 436 -23.21 18.42 -8.73
N GLN A 437 -22.99 17.13 -8.96
CA GLN A 437 -24.00 16.08 -8.85
C GLN A 437 -23.81 15.22 -7.59
N ARG A 438 -22.67 15.40 -6.90
CA ARG A 438 -22.33 14.73 -5.64
C ARG A 438 -22.98 15.44 -4.45
N SER A 439 -23.15 14.70 -3.36
CA SER A 439 -23.88 15.15 -2.18
C SER A 439 -23.05 16.03 -1.24
N THR A 440 -21.74 15.82 -1.17
CA THR A 440 -20.84 16.55 -0.26
C THR A 440 -20.40 17.92 -0.78
N PRO A 441 -19.93 18.09 -2.03
CA PRO A 441 -19.39 19.37 -2.50
C PRO A 441 -20.50 20.41 -2.72
N VAL A 442 -20.37 21.59 -2.11
CA VAL A 442 -21.31 22.70 -2.26
C VAL A 442 -20.74 23.77 -3.18
N ALA A 443 -21.47 24.16 -4.23
CA ALA A 443 -21.04 25.19 -5.16
C ALA A 443 -20.79 26.54 -4.45
N THR A 444 -19.56 27.05 -4.55
CA THR A 444 -19.10 28.29 -3.92
C THR A 444 -18.40 29.16 -4.96
N GLY A 445 -19.11 30.17 -5.48
CA GLY A 445 -18.58 31.02 -6.54
C GLY A 445 -18.31 30.23 -7.83
N ASN A 446 -17.03 30.03 -8.15
CA ASN A 446 -16.56 29.32 -9.34
C ASN A 446 -15.93 27.94 -9.06
N HIS A 447 -16.03 27.44 -7.83
CA HIS A 447 -15.52 26.14 -7.38
C HIS A 447 -16.52 25.47 -6.43
N TYR A 448 -16.14 24.35 -5.81
CA TYR A 448 -16.94 23.69 -4.78
C TYR A 448 -16.22 23.74 -3.44
N LEU A 449 -16.97 23.70 -2.35
CA LEU A 449 -16.48 23.69 -0.99
C LEU A 449 -16.97 22.44 -0.27
N ILE A 450 -16.07 21.78 0.46
CA ILE A 450 -16.39 20.82 1.51
C ILE A 450 -15.98 21.46 2.84
N ASP A 451 -16.95 21.79 3.68
CA ASP A 451 -16.71 22.23 5.06
C ASP A 451 -16.62 20.99 5.94
N VAL A 452 -15.43 20.73 6.47
CA VAL A 452 -15.19 19.59 7.35
C VAL A 452 -15.27 19.95 8.84
N ALA A 453 -15.37 21.25 9.15
CA ALA A 453 -15.49 21.75 10.51
C ALA A 453 -16.95 21.81 10.97
N ASN A 454 -17.90 21.97 10.03
CA ASN A 454 -19.35 21.83 10.25
C ASN A 454 -19.96 20.91 9.18
N PRO A 455 -19.78 19.58 9.31
CA PRO A 455 -20.25 18.60 8.33
C PRO A 455 -21.78 18.52 8.20
#